data_AF-A0AAN8BHZ4-F1
#
_entry.id   AF-A0AAN8BHZ4-F1
#
_cell.length_a   1.000
_cell.length_b   1.000
_cell.length_c   1.000
_cell.angle_alpha   90.00
_cell.angle_beta   90.00
_cell.angle_gamma   90.00
#
_symmetry.space_group_name_H-M   'P 1'
#
loop_
_entity.id
_entity.type
_entity.pdbx_description
1 polymer ?
#
loop_
_entity_poly.entity_id
_entity_poly.type
_entity_poly.pdbx_seq_one_letter_code
_entity_poly.pdbx_strand_id
1 'polypeptide(L)'
;MREVQQKGHATRRKIQLSHLELLEEVLVMGMRMTEGIDHKHWELFSPQLGLHEVFGTSSDVQELLQRGQLILDERGLRCSWEGLALLDSLLPALLVELERRVSLRLQEDEHAKGQTNRTSNT
;
A
#
# COMPACT_ATOMS: atom_id res chain seq x y z
N MET A 1 -19.02 -8.45 -28.85
CA MET A 1 -19.71 -7.29 -29.45
C MET A 1 -21.13 -7.04 -28.91
N ARG A 2 -21.95 -8.07 -28.63
CA ARG A 2 -23.34 -7.89 -28.12
C ARG A 2 -23.45 -7.03 -26.84
N GLU A 3 -22.60 -7.26 -25.83
CA GLU A 3 -22.66 -6.55 -24.55
C GLU A 3 -22.41 -5.04 -24.71
N VAL A 4 -21.40 -4.66 -25.50
CA VAL A 4 -21.06 -3.26 -25.80
C VAL A 4 -22.18 -2.57 -26.58
N GLN A 5 -22.78 -3.26 -27.54
CA GLN A 5 -23.90 -2.74 -28.31
C GLN A 5 -25.16 -2.51 -27.46
N GLN A 6 -25.34 -3.27 -26.37
CA GLN A 6 -26.53 -3.17 -25.51
C GLN A 6 -26.34 -2.28 -24.28
N LYS A 7 -25.14 -2.27 -23.70
CA LYS A 7 -24.85 -1.58 -22.43
C LYS A 7 -23.89 -0.40 -22.57
N GLY A 8 -23.29 -0.20 -23.74
CA GLY A 8 -22.32 0.86 -23.98
C GLY A 8 -20.92 0.61 -23.40
N HIS A 9 -20.69 -0.52 -22.73
CA HIS A 9 -19.36 -0.91 -22.22
C HIS A 9 -19.15 -2.43 -22.21
N ALA A 10 -17.88 -2.85 -22.21
CA ALA A 10 -17.49 -4.27 -22.20
C ALA A 10 -17.35 -4.87 -20.79
N THR A 11 -17.48 -4.07 -19.72
CA THR A 11 -17.32 -4.53 -18.34
C THR A 11 -18.39 -5.55 -17.95
N ARG A 12 -17.98 -6.80 -17.77
CA ARG A 12 -18.86 -7.94 -17.45
C ARG A 12 -18.92 -8.26 -15.96
N ARG A 13 -17.83 -8.02 -15.23
CA ARG A 13 -17.68 -8.37 -13.81
C ARG A 13 -17.00 -7.23 -13.07
N LYS A 14 -17.49 -6.95 -11.86
CA LYS A 14 -16.90 -6.02 -10.90
C LYS A 14 -16.74 -6.77 -9.58
N ILE A 15 -15.56 -6.69 -8.98
CA ILE A 15 -15.26 -7.27 -7.66
C ILE A 15 -14.87 -6.10 -6.77
N GLN A 16 -15.37 -6.08 -5.53
CA GLN A 16 -14.92 -5.11 -4.54
C GLN A 16 -13.62 -5.60 -3.93
N LEU A 17 -12.62 -4.74 -3.89
CA LEU A 17 -11.34 -4.99 -3.24
C LEU A 17 -11.49 -4.82 -1.73
N SER A 18 -10.83 -5.68 -0.97
CA SER A 18 -10.51 -5.43 0.43
C SER A 18 -9.59 -4.21 0.57
N HIS A 19 -9.44 -3.72 1.80
CA HIS A 19 -8.54 -2.59 2.06
C HIS A 19 -7.09 -2.93 1.71
N LEU A 20 -6.62 -4.15 2.03
CA LEU A 20 -5.27 -4.58 1.67
C LEU A 20 -5.10 -4.61 0.14
N GLU A 21 -6.00 -5.27 -0.59
CA GLU A 21 -5.93 -5.34 -2.07
C GLU A 21 -5.97 -3.95 -2.72
N LEU A 22 -6.72 -3.00 -2.14
CA LEU A 22 -6.72 -1.61 -2.58
C LEU A 22 -5.36 -0.94 -2.38
N LEU A 23 -4.71 -1.13 -1.23
CA LEU A 23 -3.39 -0.58 -0.96
C LEU A 23 -2.30 -1.24 -1.82
N GLU A 24 -2.41 -2.54 -2.08
CA GLU A 24 -1.53 -3.25 -3.02
C GLU A 24 -1.65 -2.67 -4.43
N GLU A 25 -2.87 -2.36 -4.90
CA GLU A 25 -3.08 -1.72 -6.19
C GLU A 25 -2.45 -0.32 -6.23
N VAL A 26 -2.69 0.51 -5.21
CA VAL A 26 -2.08 1.85 -5.09
C VAL A 26 -0.56 1.75 -5.10
N LEU A 27 0.00 0.77 -4.38
CA LEU A 27 1.44 0.52 -4.34
C LEU A 27 1.98 0.12 -5.71
N VAL A 28 1.44 -0.93 -6.32
CA VAL A 28 1.92 -1.47 -7.61
C VAL A 28 1.78 -0.45 -8.73
N MET A 29 0.67 0.28 -8.78
CA MET A 29 0.46 1.31 -9.79
C MET A 29 1.36 2.52 -9.56
N GLY A 30 1.44 3.02 -8.32
CA GLY A 30 2.23 4.21 -8.00
C GLY A 30 3.72 4.00 -8.21
N MET A 31 4.25 2.84 -7.82
CA MET A 31 5.67 2.52 -7.99
C MET A 31 6.12 2.41 -9.46
N ARG A 32 5.18 2.22 -10.40
CA ARG A 32 5.46 2.26 -11.85
C ARG A 32 5.60 3.68 -12.40
N MET A 33 5.19 4.68 -11.63
CA MET A 33 5.26 6.08 -12.02
C MET A 33 6.59 6.67 -11.57
N THR A 34 7.19 7.53 -12.38
CA THR A 34 8.45 8.22 -12.03
C THR A 34 8.32 9.06 -10.74
N GLU A 35 7.15 9.63 -10.50
CA GLU A 35 6.87 10.41 -9.29
C GLU A 35 6.58 9.53 -8.06
N GLY A 36 6.32 8.23 -8.26
CA GLY A 36 5.93 7.31 -7.20
C GLY A 36 4.59 7.63 -6.56
N ILE A 37 4.52 7.43 -5.24
CA ILE A 37 3.34 7.61 -4.41
C ILE A 37 3.61 8.76 -3.44
N ASP A 38 2.85 9.84 -3.60
CA ASP A 38 2.87 10.98 -2.69
C ASP A 38 2.17 10.67 -1.36
N HIS A 39 2.66 11.21 -0.24
CA HIS A 39 2.06 10.97 1.09
C HIS A 39 0.59 11.38 1.17
N LYS A 40 0.19 12.51 0.57
CA LYS A 40 -1.21 12.96 0.59
C LYS A 40 -2.08 12.05 -0.28
N HIS A 41 -1.54 11.56 -1.40
CA HIS A 41 -2.27 10.60 -2.22
C HIS A 41 -2.48 9.28 -1.47
N TRP A 42 -1.45 8.79 -0.79
CA TRP A 42 -1.52 7.60 0.06
C TRP A 42 -2.56 7.75 1.18
N GLU A 43 -2.60 8.90 1.86
CA GLU A 43 -3.54 9.19 2.95
C GLU A 43 -5.02 9.07 2.53
N LEU A 44 -5.34 9.30 1.26
CA LEU A 44 -6.71 9.08 0.73
C LEU A 44 -7.16 7.62 0.84
N PHE A 45 -6.20 6.68 0.80
CA PHE A 45 -6.47 5.26 0.86
C PHE A 45 -6.12 4.66 2.22
N SER A 46 -5.10 5.18 2.92
CA SER A 46 -4.70 4.73 4.26
C SER A 46 -4.45 5.90 5.21
N PRO A 47 -5.51 6.54 5.74
CA PRO A 47 -5.37 7.72 6.58
C PRO A 47 -4.76 7.43 7.96
N GLN A 48 -4.79 6.18 8.41
CA GLN A 48 -4.26 5.80 9.72
C GLN A 48 -2.83 5.24 9.65
N LEU A 49 -2.33 4.86 8.48
CA LEU A 49 -1.04 4.16 8.34
C LEU A 49 -0.20 4.85 7.26
N GLY A 50 0.76 5.67 7.66
CA GLY A 50 1.58 6.46 6.73
C GLY A 50 2.68 5.63 6.04
N LEU A 51 3.17 6.09 4.88
CA LEU A 51 4.23 5.39 4.13
C LEU A 51 5.49 5.11 4.97
N HIS A 52 5.91 6.04 5.81
CA HIS A 52 7.04 5.83 6.72
C HIS A 52 6.77 4.75 7.78
N GLU A 53 5.54 4.66 8.28
CA GLU A 53 5.16 3.64 9.26
C GLU A 53 5.07 2.25 8.65
N VAL A 54 4.70 2.17 7.36
CA VAL A 54 4.70 0.92 6.59
C VAL A 54 6.12 0.49 6.27
N PHE A 55 6.88 1.35 5.59
CA PHE A 55 8.09 0.94 4.90
C PHE A 55 9.38 1.35 5.62
N GLY A 56 9.34 2.41 6.44
CA GLY A 56 10.52 3.04 7.02
C GLY A 56 11.25 2.19 8.05
N THR A 57 10.60 1.21 8.69
CA THR A 57 11.21 0.37 9.73
C THR A 57 11.62 -1.02 9.24
N SER A 58 11.34 -1.36 7.99
CA SER A 58 11.62 -2.68 7.41
C SER A 58 13.10 -2.84 7.07
N SER A 59 13.74 -3.93 7.51
CA SER A 59 15.13 -4.22 7.13
C SER A 59 15.30 -4.34 5.62
N ASP A 60 14.37 -5.02 4.96
CA ASP A 60 14.44 -5.31 3.54
C ASP A 60 14.28 -4.02 2.73
N VAL A 61 13.35 -3.15 3.12
CA VAL A 61 13.16 -1.85 2.47
C VAL A 61 14.31 -0.90 2.78
N GLN A 62 14.86 -0.92 3.99
CA GLN A 62 16.03 -0.13 4.35
C GLN A 62 17.25 -0.50 3.50
N GLU A 63 17.44 -1.77 3.17
CA GLU A 63 18.49 -2.18 2.24
C GLU A 63 18.29 -1.57 0.84
N LEU A 64 17.06 -1.56 0.33
CA LEU A 64 16.73 -0.94 -0.97
C LEU A 64 16.92 0.58 -0.97
N LEU A 65 16.61 1.25 0.15
CA LEU A 65 16.88 2.67 0.36
C LEU A 65 18.39 2.96 0.39
N GLN A 66 19.17 2.14 1.11
CA GLN A 66 20.62 2.28 1.20
C GLN A 66 21.32 2.03 -0.14
N ARG A 67 20.81 1.10 -0.94
CA ARG A 67 21.27 0.84 -2.31
C ARG A 67 20.88 1.93 -3.30
N GLY A 68 20.08 2.92 -2.88
CA GLY A 68 19.59 4.00 -3.72
C GLY A 68 18.58 3.55 -4.78
N GLN A 69 17.96 2.39 -4.60
CA GLN A 69 16.93 1.86 -5.52
C GLN A 69 15.54 2.39 -5.17
N LEU A 70 15.32 2.65 -3.88
CA LEU A 70 14.14 3.33 -3.38
C LEU A 70 14.51 4.68 -2.79
N ILE A 71 13.54 5.58 -2.83
CA ILE A 71 13.59 6.88 -2.17
C ILE A 71 12.31 7.01 -1.36
N LEU A 72 12.47 7.19 -0.06
CA LEU A 72 11.39 7.51 0.88
C LEU A 72 11.78 8.82 1.57
N ASP A 73 11.06 9.89 1.26
CA ASP A 73 11.31 11.23 1.77
C ASP A 73 9.99 11.98 2.02
N GLU A 74 10.06 13.28 2.29
CA GLU A 74 8.90 14.15 2.53
C GLU A 74 7.91 14.23 1.35
N ARG A 75 8.32 13.83 0.14
CA ARG A 75 7.41 13.77 -1.01
C ARG A 75 6.62 12.47 -1.00
N GLY A 76 7.26 11.37 -0.63
CA GLY A 76 6.62 10.06 -0.64
C GLY A 76 7.59 8.92 -0.91
N LEU A 77 7.05 7.82 -1.44
CA LEU A 77 7.81 6.62 -1.81
C LEU A 77 7.90 6.53 -3.34
N ARG A 78 9.12 6.40 -3.86
CA ARG A 78 9.36 6.23 -5.31
C ARG A 78 10.62 5.41 -5.57
N CYS A 79 10.75 4.91 -6.79
CA CYS A 79 12.01 4.36 -7.27
C CYS A 79 12.95 5.48 -7.73
N SER A 80 14.26 5.23 -7.63
CA SER A 80 15.23 5.91 -8.49
C SER A 80 15.12 5.38 -9.93
N TRP A 81 15.89 5.95 -10.86
CA TRP A 81 15.94 5.43 -12.24
C TRP A 81 16.44 3.99 -12.28
N GLU A 82 17.47 3.66 -11.48
CA GLU A 82 18.02 2.32 -11.33
C GLU A 82 17.02 1.38 -10.67
N GLY A 83 16.29 1.87 -9.65
CA GLY A 83 15.23 1.11 -9.01
C GLY A 83 14.08 0.80 -9.95
N LEU A 84 13.68 1.75 -10.80
CA LEU A 84 12.58 1.58 -11.74
C LEU A 84 12.91 0.49 -12.79
N ALA A 85 14.17 0.41 -13.22
CA ALA A 85 14.65 -0.66 -14.11
C ALA A 85 14.58 -2.06 -13.46
N LEU A 86 14.55 -2.12 -12.13
CA LEU A 86 14.50 -3.36 -11.35
C LEU A 86 13.15 -3.57 -10.65
N LEU A 87 12.14 -2.73 -10.95
CA LEU A 87 10.92 -2.62 -10.16
C LEU A 87 10.24 -3.97 -9.87
N ASP A 88 10.11 -4.84 -10.87
CA ASP A 88 9.42 -6.13 -10.70
C ASP A 88 10.15 -7.05 -9.69
N SER A 89 11.45 -6.83 -9.44
CA SER A 89 12.22 -7.52 -8.39
C SER A 89 12.09 -6.87 -7.01
N LEU A 90 11.77 -5.57 -6.95
CA LEU A 90 11.60 -4.80 -5.71
C LEU A 90 10.19 -4.92 -5.13
N LEU A 91 9.18 -5.00 -6.00
CA LEU A 91 7.76 -5.04 -5.63
C LEU A 91 7.42 -6.14 -4.61
N PRO A 92 7.93 -7.39 -4.70
CA PRO A 92 7.63 -8.42 -3.72
C PRO A 92 8.02 -8.02 -2.29
N ALA A 93 9.18 -7.38 -2.09
CA ALA A 93 9.61 -6.94 -0.77
C ALA A 93 8.67 -5.87 -0.20
N LEU A 94 8.21 -4.95 -1.03
CA LEU A 94 7.25 -3.90 -0.63
C LEU A 94 5.87 -4.48 -0.32
N LEU A 95 5.37 -5.41 -1.13
CA LEU A 95 4.06 -6.04 -0.91
C LEU A 95 4.03 -6.85 0.39
N VAL A 96 5.10 -7.63 0.66
CA VAL A 96 5.25 -8.37 1.92
C VAL A 96 5.26 -7.43 3.12
N GLU A 97 5.95 -6.29 3.02
CA GLU A 97 5.96 -5.30 4.10
C GLU A 97 4.57 -4.70 4.34
N LEU A 98 3.88 -4.33 3.26
CA LEU A 98 2.54 -3.76 3.32
C LEU A 98 1.56 -4.72 4.01
N GLU A 99 1.51 -5.98 3.55
CA GLU A 99 0.63 -7.01 4.14
C GLU A 99 0.94 -7.21 5.63
N ARG A 100 2.24 -7.27 5.98
CA ARG A 100 2.66 -7.41 7.38
C ARG A 100 2.17 -6.26 8.23
N ARG A 101 2.36 -5.01 7.80
CA ARG A 101 2.02 -3.84 8.62
C ARG A 101 0.52 -3.64 8.75
N VAL A 102 -0.23 -3.88 7.68
CA VAL A 102 -1.70 -3.85 7.70
C VAL A 102 -2.24 -4.95 8.64
N SER A 103 -1.70 -6.16 8.55
CA SER A 103 -2.12 -7.28 9.43
C SER A 103 -1.84 -7.00 10.91
N LEU A 104 -0.67 -6.43 11.22
CA LEU A 104 -0.33 -6.02 12.59
C LEU A 104 -1.29 -4.97 13.13
N ARG A 105 -1.60 -3.95 12.33
CA ARG A 105 -2.53 -2.88 12.74
C ARG A 105 -3.94 -3.41 13.01
N LEU A 106 -4.43 -4.32 12.16
CA LEU A 106 -5.72 -4.98 12.39
C LEU A 106 -5.74 -5.73 13.74
N GLN A 107 -4.63 -6.35 14.14
CA GLN A 107 -4.54 -6.98 15.46
C GLN A 107 -4.56 -5.95 16.59
N GLU A 108 -3.84 -4.84 16.47
CA GLU A 108 -3.81 -3.76 17.47
C GLU A 108 -5.21 -3.15 17.69
N ASP A 109 -5.94 -2.89 16.61
CA ASP A 109 -7.28 -2.32 16.66
C ASP A 109 -8.29 -3.24 17.37
N GLU A 110 -8.21 -4.55 17.14
CA GLU A 110 -9.07 -5.53 17.79
C GLU A 110 -8.74 -5.66 19.30
N HIS A 111 -7.46 -5.58 19.68
CA HIS A 111 -7.06 -5.57 21.09
C HIS A 111 -7.50 -4.29 21.80
N ALA A 112 -7.44 -3.13 21.14
CA ALA A 112 -7.89 -1.87 21.69
C ALA A 112 -9.41 -1.88 21.99
N LYS A 113 -10.23 -2.38 21.05
CA LYS A 113 -11.69 -2.54 21.23
C LYS A 113 -12.05 -3.52 22.35
N GLY A 114 -11.30 -4.61 22.48
CA GLY A 114 -11.51 -5.60 23.54
C GLY A 114 -11.26 -5.06 24.96
N GLN A 115 -10.36 -4.08 25.10
CA GLN A 115 -10.08 -3.44 26.38
C GLN A 115 -11.11 -2.36 26.75
N THR A 116 -11.62 -1.61 25.77
CA THR A 116 -12.65 -0.57 26.00
C THR A 116 -13.96 -1.17 26.52
N ASN A 117 -14.35 -2.35 26.01
CA ASN A 117 -15.56 -3.06 26.46
C ASN A 117 -15.47 -3.61 27.89
N ARG A 118 -14.27 -3.78 28.45
CA ARG A 118 -14.08 -4.22 29.85
C ARG A 118 -14.17 -3.07 30.84
N THR A 119 -13.79 -1.85 30.44
CA THR A 119 -13.79 -0.68 31.33
C THR A 119 -15.12 0.05 31.41
N SER A 120 -16.05 -0.19 30.47
CA SER A 120 -17.39 0.43 30.48
C SER A 120 -18.46 -0.38 31.22
N ASN A 121 -18.07 -1.46 31.92
CA ASN A 121 -18.99 -2.36 32.64
C ASN A 121 -18.78 -2.34 34.17
N THR A 122 -18.34 -1.21 34.73
CA THR A 122 -18.22 -0.97 36.18
C THR A 122 -18.79 0.40 36.50
#